data_AF-T0VCC4-F1
#
_entry.id   AF-T0VCC4-F1
#
_cell.length_a   1.000
_cell.length_b   1.000
_cell.length_c   1.000
_cell.angle_alpha   90.00
_cell.angle_beta   90.00
_cell.angle_gamma   90.00
#
_symmetry.space_group_name_H-M   'P 1'
#
loop_
_entity.id
_entity.type
_entity.pdbx_description
1 polymer ?
#
loop_
_entity_poly.entity_id
_entity_poly.type
_entity_poly.pdbx_seq_one_letter_code
_entity_poly.pdbx_strand_id
1 'polypeptide(L)' 'MTIYIKDGVSVKEKDLKAAAKRLDASKLPDGAYDFYYSKGSYADSISYSFKVKDGKVVFYEDQNIQN' A
#
# COMPACT_ATOMS: atom_id res chain seq x y z
N MET A 1 -9.02 5.96 6.43
CA MET A 1 -9.81 4.78 6.03
C MET A 1 -8.89 3.57 6.15
N THR A 2 -9.34 2.47 6.77
CA THR A 2 -8.50 1.29 7.02
C THR A 2 -9.05 0.10 6.22
N ILE A 3 -8.23 -0.51 5.36
CA ILE A 3 -8.60 -1.68 4.56
C ILE A 3 -8.03 -2.93 5.24
N TYR A 4 -8.89 -3.89 5.57
CA TYR A 4 -8.51 -5.13 6.25
C TYR A 4 -8.28 -6.27 5.25
N ILE A 5 -7.10 -6.89 5.28
CA ILE A 5 -6.78 -8.10 4.52
C ILE A 5 -6.97 -9.30 5.45
N LYS A 6 -7.88 -10.23 5.11
CA LYS A 6 -8.11 -11.44 5.89
C LYS A 6 -7.52 -12.63 5.13
N ASP A 7 -6.29 -13.00 5.46
CA ASP A 7 -5.65 -14.20 4.92
C ASP A 7 -4.94 -14.99 6.03
N GLY A 8 -5.11 -16.31 6.03
CA GLY A 8 -4.41 -17.25 6.93
C GLY A 8 -2.94 -17.46 6.56
N VAL A 9 -2.37 -16.54 5.77
CA VAL A 9 -1.03 -16.59 5.21
C VAL A 9 -0.23 -15.45 5.84
N SER A 10 1.03 -15.69 6.18
CA SER A 10 1.90 -14.66 6.75
C SER A 10 2.09 -13.52 5.74
N VAL A 11 1.27 -12.47 5.86
CA VAL A 11 1.36 -11.26 5.04
C VAL A 11 2.70 -10.58 5.31
N LYS A 12 3.43 -10.25 4.25
CA LYS A 12 4.70 -9.53 4.28
C LYS A 12 4.54 -8.20 3.54
N GLU A 13 5.47 -7.27 3.74
CA GLU A 13 5.45 -5.96 3.10
C GLU A 13 5.36 -6.05 1.56
N LYS A 14 6.04 -7.02 0.95
CA LYS A 14 5.96 -7.30 -0.50
C LYS A 14 4.52 -7.56 -0.99
N ASP A 15 3.69 -8.16 -0.15
CA ASP A 15 2.30 -8.48 -0.49
C ASP A 15 1.45 -7.20 -0.46
N LEU A 16 1.71 -6.31 0.51
CA LEU A 16 1.10 -4.98 0.55
C LEU A 16 1.50 -4.12 -0.65
N LYS A 17 2.78 -4.16 -1.04
CA LYS A 17 3.27 -3.50 -2.25
C LYS A 17 2.60 -4.04 -3.52
N ALA A 18 2.46 -5.36 -3.62
CA ALA A 18 1.77 -5.99 -4.74
C ALA A 18 0.26 -5.68 -4.78
N ALA A 19 -0.37 -5.49 -3.62
CA ALA A 19 -1.74 -5.03 -3.52
C ALA A 19 -1.86 -3.56 -3.97
N ALA A 20 -0.93 -2.69 -3.53
CA ALA A 20 -0.93 -1.29 -3.91
C ALA A 20 -0.77 -1.12 -5.44
N LYS A 21 0.02 -1.98 -6.10
CA LYS A 21 0.15 -2.01 -7.57
C LYS A 21 -1.13 -2.38 -8.31
N ARG A 22 -2.05 -3.11 -7.66
CA ARG A 22 -3.34 -3.53 -8.24
C ARG A 22 -4.51 -2.64 -7.81
N LEU A 23 -4.27 -1.67 -6.93
CA LEU A 23 -5.30 -0.78 -6.42
C LEU A 23 -5.81 0.12 -7.56
N ASP A 24 -7.10 0.01 -7.86
CA ASP A 24 -7.80 1.04 -8.65
C ASP A 24 -8.01 2.28 -7.78
N ALA A 25 -7.12 3.26 -7.97
CA ALA A 25 -7.13 4.52 -7.25
C ALA A 25 -7.95 5.61 -7.96
N SER A 26 -8.70 5.29 -9.02
CA SER A 26 -9.41 6.28 -9.85
C SER A 26 -10.40 7.17 -9.09
N LYS A 27 -10.87 6.69 -7.93
CA LYS A 27 -11.80 7.40 -7.05
C LYS A 27 -11.16 7.97 -5.78
N LEU A 28 -9.84 7.82 -5.62
CA LEU A 28 -9.12 8.33 -4.45
C LEU A 28 -8.59 9.74 -4.75
N PRO A 29 -8.72 10.70 -3.81
CA PRO A 29 -8.09 12.00 -3.94
C PRO A 29 -6.57 11.87 -3.89
N ASP A 30 -5.88 12.82 -4.50
CA ASP A 30 -4.44 12.92 -4.43
C ASP A 30 -3.96 13.05 -2.99
N GLY A 31 -2.92 12.28 -2.63
CA GLY A 31 -2.44 12.26 -1.25
C GLY A 31 -1.56 11.06 -0.91
N ALA A 32 -1.13 11.00 0.35
CA ALA A 32 -0.40 9.87 0.89
C ALA A 32 -1.36 8.87 1.55
N TYR A 33 -1.12 7.59 1.30
CA TYR A 33 -1.93 6.47 1.77
C TYR A 33 -1.04 5.36 2.29
N ASP A 34 -1.57 4.63 3.27
CA ASP A 34 -0.91 3.46 3.85
C ASP A 34 -1.84 2.25 3.78
N PHE A 35 -1.34 1.14 3.26
CA PHE A 35 -1.89 -0.16 3.57
C PHE A 35 -1.34 -0.62 4.90
N TYR A 36 -2.23 -0.88 5.87
CA TYR A 36 -1.89 -1.29 7.21
C TYR A 36 -2.41 -2.70 7.48
N TYR A 37 -1.53 -3.62 7.88
CA TYR A 37 -1.89 -4.96 8.28
C TYR A 37 -1.46 -5.22 9.72
N SER A 38 -2.45 -5.42 10.59
CA SER A 38 -2.23 -5.72 12.01
C SER A 38 -2.21 -7.23 12.23
N LYS A 39 -1.12 -7.74 12.80
CA LYS A 39 -0.95 -9.16 13.17
C LYS A 39 -1.43 -9.49 14.58
N GLY A 40 -2.25 -8.64 15.19
CA GLY A 40 -2.73 -8.79 16.57
C GLY A 40 -1.82 -8.16 17.63
N SER A 41 -0.57 -7.82 17.29
CA SER A 41 0.30 -6.94 18.08
C SER A 41 0.78 -5.76 17.22
N TYR A 42 1.02 -4.61 17.85
CA TYR A 42 1.56 -3.43 17.16
C TYR A 42 2.98 -3.71 16.61
N ALA A 43 3.79 -4.47 17.34
CA ALA A 43 5.16 -4.82 16.97
C ALA A 43 5.23 -5.72 15.73
N ASP A 44 4.22 -6.56 15.51
CA ASP A 44 4.14 -7.46 14.35
C ASP A 44 3.37 -6.85 13.16
N SER A 45 2.87 -5.62 13.33
CA SER A 45 2.14 -4.93 12.27
C SER A 45 3.10 -4.46 11.18
N ILE A 46 2.65 -4.54 9.94
CA ILE A 46 3.40 -4.07 8.77
C ILE A 46 2.56 -3.05 8.00
N SER A 47 3.24 -2.10 7.39
CA SER A 47 2.61 -1.05 6.59
C SER A 47 3.38 -0.80 5.31
N TYR A 48 2.66 -0.38 4.27
CA TYR A 48 3.26 0.06 3.01
C TYR A 48 2.66 1.40 2.58
N SER A 49 3.52 2.41 2.50
CA SER A 49 3.16 3.78 2.12
C SER A 49 3.28 4.02 0.62
N PHE A 50 2.28 4.64 0.04
CA PHE A 50 2.26 5.05 -1.36
C PHE A 50 1.56 6.39 -1.54
N LYS A 51 1.73 7.01 -2.71
CA LYS A 51 0.99 8.21 -3.08
C LYS A 51 -0.07 7.87 -4.13
N VAL A 52 -1.18 8.60 -4.12
CA VAL A 52 -2.09 8.67 -5.24
C VAL A 52 -1.94 10.03 -5.91
N LYS A 53 -1.88 10.02 -7.23
CA LYS A 53 -1.92 11.20 -8.07
C LYS A 53 -2.70 10.92 -9.33
N ASP A 54 -3.64 11.79 -9.69
CA ASP A 54 -4.47 11.67 -10.91
C ASP A 54 -5.18 10.31 -11.00
N GLY A 55 -5.66 9.80 -9.86
CA GLY A 55 -6.34 8.51 -9.77
C GLY A 55 -5.44 7.29 -9.99
N LYS A 56 -4.11 7.45 -9.91
CA LYS A 56 -3.13 6.37 -10.05
C LYS A 56 -2.22 6.28 -8.84
N VAL A 57 -1.81 5.07 -8.51
CA VAL A 57 -0.79 4.85 -7.48
C VAL A 57 0.60 5.21 -8.04
N VAL A 58 1.33 6.01 -7.28
CA VAL A 58 2.71 6.42 -7.55
C VAL A 58 3.61 5.82 -6.47
N PHE A 59 4.57 5.00 -6.89
CA PHE A 59 5.55 4.39 -6.01
C PHE A 59 6.83 5.21 -5.98
N TYR A 60 7.45 5.34 -4.79
CA TYR A 60 8.71 6.07 -4.63
C TYR A 60 9.85 5.47 -5.45
N GLU A 61 9.87 4.16 -5.65
CA GLU A 61 10.89 3.48 -6.48
C GLU A 61 10.73 3.78 -7.98
N ASP A 62 9.50 3.99 -8.47
CA ASP A 62 9.25 4.32 -9.88
C ASP A 62 9.68 5.76 -10.21
N GLN A 63 9.93 6.60 -9.19
CA GLN A 63 10.43 7.97 -9.38
C GLN A 63 11.94 8.04 -9.65
N ASN A 64 12.68 6.92 -9.53
CA ASN A 64 14.13 6.88 -9.68
C ASN A 64 14.60 6.26 -11.02
N ILE A 65 13.70 6.09 -12.00
CA ILE A 65 14.00 5.52 -13.33
C ILE A 65 14.16 6.64 -14.40
N GLN A 66 14.55 7.84 -13.98
CA GLN A 66 15.06 8.88 -14.88
C GLN A 66 16.54 9.11 -14.56
N ASN A 67 17.41 8.25 -15.09
CA ASN A 67 18.83 8.54 -15.35
C ASN A 67 19.33 7.64 -16.48
#